data_AF-A0A5C8ED25-F1
#
_entry.id   AF-A0A5C8ED25-F1
#
_cell.length_a   1.000
_cell.length_b   1.000
_cell.length_c   1.000
_cell.angle_alpha   90.00
_cell.angle_beta   90.00
_cell.angle_gamma   90.00
#
_symmetry.space_group_name_H-M   'P 1'
#
loop_
_entity.id
_entity.type
_entity.pdbx_description
1 polymer ?
#
loop_
_entity_poly.entity_id
_entity_poly.type
_entity_poly.pdbx_seq_one_letter_code
_entity_poly.pdbx_strand_id
1 'polypeptide(L)'
;MKSKNVYLVNTKLIKYNGINILPNSVAKLINYDSNNINVLFIGKNIVLNIPSNFMEEINVNNTGKGFSKKICNICHILKNNEDFEINQTDAKGIKTTRPSCRMCRKDINGTPMMKDEEKRMESIKPAKNSIFKCPICEKTSIVGVTANLVKDHNHVTGKAREWICDSCNTGLGRFKDDIEILKRAIDYLNKNDN
;
A
#
# COMPACT_ATOMS: atom_id res chain seq x y z
N MET A 1 1.44 34.92 -5.09
CA MET A 1 2.51 33.89 -5.02
C MET A 1 1.88 32.60 -4.57
N LYS A 2 1.92 31.51 -5.37
CA LYS A 2 1.43 30.19 -4.91
C LYS A 2 2.25 29.81 -3.68
N SER A 3 1.61 29.53 -2.55
CA SER A 3 2.35 29.12 -1.35
C SER A 3 3.18 27.89 -1.69
N LYS A 4 4.49 27.97 -1.45
CA LYS A 4 5.41 26.86 -1.71
C LYS A 4 5.01 25.73 -0.75
N ASN A 5 4.63 24.56 -1.28
CA ASN A 5 4.41 23.40 -0.42
C ASN A 5 5.75 23.01 0.22
N VAL A 6 5.87 23.18 1.52
CA VAL A 6 7.06 22.79 2.30
C VAL A 6 6.77 21.46 2.99
N TYR A 7 7.69 20.51 2.82
CA TYR A 7 7.63 19.19 3.43
C TYR A 7 8.81 19.01 4.37
N LEU A 8 8.55 18.38 5.50
CA LEU A 8 9.48 18.24 6.59
C LEU A 8 9.52 16.77 7.04
N VAL A 9 10.59 16.41 7.75
CA VAL A 9 10.66 15.16 8.52
C VAL A 9 11.06 15.45 9.95
N ASN A 10 10.54 14.69 10.91
CA ASN A 10 10.99 14.79 12.29
C ASN A 10 12.34 14.07 12.48
N THR A 11 13.26 14.71 13.20
CA THR A 11 14.63 14.18 13.42
C THR A 11 14.70 13.17 14.56
N LYS A 12 13.67 13.11 15.42
CA LYS A 12 13.58 12.22 16.58
C LYS A 12 12.15 11.77 16.85
N LEU A 13 11.99 10.74 17.68
CA LEU A 13 10.69 10.25 18.11
C LEU A 13 9.91 11.37 18.80
N ILE A 14 8.68 11.63 18.36
CA ILE A 14 7.74 12.53 19.03
C ILE A 14 6.62 11.67 19.64
N LYS A 15 6.38 11.86 20.93
CA LYS A 15 5.27 11.22 21.66
C LYS A 15 4.19 12.26 21.90
N TYR A 16 2.96 12.00 21.48
CA TYR A 16 1.84 12.92 21.62
C TYR A 16 0.54 12.16 21.88
N ASN A 17 -0.10 12.38 23.03
CA ASN A 17 -1.38 11.74 23.40
C ASN A 17 -1.43 10.23 23.14
N GLY A 18 -0.36 9.51 23.52
CA GLY A 18 -0.23 8.05 23.29
C GLY A 18 0.13 7.64 21.86
N ILE A 19 0.22 8.58 20.92
CA ILE A 19 0.65 8.35 19.54
C ILE A 19 2.16 8.58 19.45
N ASN A 20 2.85 7.61 18.84
CA ASN A 20 4.27 7.70 18.51
C ASN A 20 4.44 8.12 17.05
N ILE A 21 5.11 9.24 16.82
CA ILE A 21 5.59 9.67 15.51
C ILE A 21 7.07 9.29 15.41
N LEU A 22 7.34 8.21 14.68
CA LEU A 22 8.70 7.69 14.51
C LEU A 22 9.59 8.70 13.77
N PRO A 23 10.91 8.69 13.97
CA PRO A 23 11.84 9.51 13.18
C PRO A 23 11.61 9.34 11.66
N ASN A 24 11.89 10.39 10.90
CA ASN A 24 11.72 10.47 9.46
C ASN A 24 10.25 10.41 8.96
N SER A 25 9.26 10.60 9.84
CA SER A 25 7.86 10.73 9.42
C SER A 25 7.67 12.03 8.66
N VAL A 26 7.16 11.93 7.44
CA VAL A 26 6.95 13.07 6.56
C VAL A 26 5.73 13.86 7.02
N ALA A 27 5.92 15.17 7.13
CA ALA A 27 4.89 16.12 7.46
C ALA A 27 4.83 17.26 6.43
N LYS A 28 3.63 17.83 6.25
CA LYS A 28 3.43 19.05 5.47
C LYS A 28 3.37 20.24 6.42
N LEU A 29 4.15 21.28 6.15
CA LEU A 29 4.03 22.56 6.87
C LEU A 29 2.68 23.21 6.56
N ILE A 30 1.96 23.62 7.60
CA ILE A 30 0.69 24.34 7.47
C ILE A 30 0.94 25.84 7.64
N ASN A 31 1.51 26.23 8.78
CA ASN A 31 1.87 27.61 9.09
C ASN A 31 2.95 27.65 10.20
N TYR A 32 3.49 28.84 10.42
CA TYR A 32 4.43 29.13 11.50
C TYR A 32 3.67 29.69 12.71
N ASP A 33 4.17 29.36 13.91
CA ASP A 33 3.59 29.79 15.19
C ASP A 33 4.72 30.15 16.17
N SER A 34 5.19 31.40 16.08
CA SER A 34 6.35 31.90 16.82
C SER A 34 7.60 31.00 16.66
N ASN A 35 8.00 30.27 17.71
CA ASN A 35 9.15 29.34 17.69
C ASN A 35 8.79 27.93 17.19
N ASN A 36 7.50 27.66 17.06
CA ASN A 36 6.93 26.39 16.65
C ASN A 36 6.38 26.49 15.22
N ILE A 37 6.01 25.33 14.70
CA ILE A 37 5.36 25.17 13.41
C ILE A 37 4.20 24.20 13.55
N ASN A 38 3.10 24.47 12.85
CA ASN A 38 2.01 23.53 12.73
C ASN A 38 2.25 22.66 11.51
N VAL A 39 2.33 21.35 11.71
CA VAL A 39 2.64 20.37 10.67
C VAL A 39 1.62 19.25 10.65
N LEU A 40 1.20 18.84 9.46
CA LEU A 40 0.36 17.65 9.24
C LEU A 40 1.26 16.43 9.00
N PHE A 41 1.36 15.52 9.96
CA PHE A 41 2.01 14.23 9.75
C PHE A 41 1.11 13.32 8.89
N ILE A 42 1.53 13.08 7.65
CA ILE A 42 0.67 12.50 6.61
C ILE A 42 0.25 11.07 6.96
N GLY A 43 1.19 10.24 7.38
CA GLY A 43 0.93 8.82 7.65
C GLY A 43 0.07 8.56 8.89
N LYS A 44 -0.10 9.56 9.76
CA LYS A 44 -0.97 9.50 10.94
C LYS A 44 -2.20 10.39 10.83
N ASN A 45 -2.27 11.21 9.78
CA ASN A 45 -3.31 12.21 9.55
C ASN A 45 -3.59 13.07 10.80
N ILE A 46 -2.53 13.58 11.42
CA ILE A 46 -2.61 14.38 12.64
C ILE A 46 -1.83 15.69 12.47
N VAL A 47 -2.42 16.79 12.93
CA VAL A 47 -1.77 18.10 12.99
C VAL A 47 -1.17 18.29 14.37
N LEU A 48 0.11 18.64 14.43
CA LEU A 48 0.81 18.92 15.68
C LEU A 48 1.53 20.27 15.61
N ASN A 49 1.54 20.99 16.72
CA ASN A 49 2.39 22.16 16.95
C ASN A 49 3.72 21.67 17.53
N ILE A 50 4.80 21.78 16.75
CA ILE A 50 6.11 21.20 17.07
C ILE A 50 7.18 22.29 17.01
N PRO A 51 8.17 22.28 17.91
CA PRO A 51 9.35 23.15 17.78
C PRO A 51 10.02 22.98 16.41
N SER A 52 10.27 24.10 15.73
CA SER A 52 10.84 24.12 14.38
C SER A 52 12.16 23.35 14.29
N ASN A 53 12.99 23.39 15.33
CA ASN A 53 14.26 22.67 15.42
C ASN A 53 14.15 21.13 15.50
N PHE A 54 12.95 20.57 15.64
CA PHE A 54 12.73 19.11 15.61
C PHE A 54 12.43 18.60 14.20
N MET A 55 12.33 19.51 13.23
CA MET A 55 11.94 19.23 11.87
C MET A 55 13.05 19.64 10.90
N GLU A 56 13.26 18.84 9.87
CA GLU A 56 14.19 19.12 8.79
C GLU A 56 13.43 19.17 7.46
N GLU A 57 13.68 20.20 6.64
CA GLU A 57 13.07 20.31 5.32
C GLU A 57 13.60 19.26 4.36
N ILE A 58 12.70 18.64 3.61
CA ILE A 58 13.03 17.68 2.55
C ILE A 58 12.44 18.11 1.23
N ASN A 59 13.15 17.82 0.14
CA ASN A 59 12.59 17.91 -1.20
C ASN A 59 12.00 16.55 -1.59
N VAL A 60 10.67 16.44 -1.55
CA VAL A 60 9.95 15.21 -1.88
C VAL A 60 10.16 14.74 -3.33
N ASN A 61 10.50 15.66 -4.25
CA ASN A 61 10.82 15.34 -5.64
C ASN A 61 12.18 14.63 -5.78
N ASN A 62 13.04 14.74 -4.76
CA ASN A 62 14.34 14.07 -4.70
C ASN A 62 14.27 12.76 -3.90
N THR A 63 13.16 12.02 -4.04
CA THR A 63 12.94 10.73 -3.37
C THR A 63 12.36 9.71 -4.34
N GLY A 64 12.53 8.42 -4.02
CA GLY A 64 12.01 7.32 -4.82
C GLY A 64 12.99 6.86 -5.91
N LYS A 65 12.46 6.61 -7.11
CA LYS A 65 13.25 6.01 -8.19
C LYS A 65 14.39 6.94 -8.60
N GLY A 66 15.62 6.43 -8.57
CA GLY A 66 16.83 7.20 -8.90
C GLY A 66 17.45 7.95 -7.72
N PHE A 67 16.85 7.90 -6.53
CA PHE A 67 17.38 8.49 -5.30
C PHE A 67 17.66 7.40 -4.26
N SER A 68 18.49 7.68 -3.25
CA SER A 68 18.86 6.70 -2.21
C SER A 68 17.75 6.43 -1.19
N LYS A 69 16.81 7.36 -1.04
CA LYS A 69 15.70 7.29 -0.09
C LYS A 69 14.35 7.39 -0.80
N LYS A 70 13.33 6.79 -0.20
CA LYS A 70 11.96 6.75 -0.70
C LYS A 70 10.95 6.92 0.44
N ILE A 71 9.85 7.63 0.17
CA ILE A 71 8.74 7.79 1.11
C ILE A 71 7.76 6.63 0.94
N CYS A 72 7.44 5.95 2.03
CA CYS A 72 6.44 4.87 2.03
C CYS A 72 5.03 5.42 1.80
N ASN A 73 4.25 4.87 0.87
CA ASN A 73 2.90 5.36 0.59
C ASN A 73 1.84 5.01 1.66
N ILE A 74 2.21 4.22 2.68
CA ILE A 74 1.32 3.85 3.79
C ILE A 74 1.67 4.69 5.02
N CYS A 75 2.83 4.42 5.63
CA CYS A 75 3.24 5.13 6.84
C CYS A 75 3.83 6.52 6.61
N HIS A 76 4.12 6.90 5.35
CA HIS A 76 4.73 8.19 5.00
C HIS A 76 6.02 8.49 5.75
N ILE A 77 6.81 7.46 6.05
CA ILE A 77 8.16 7.61 6.60
C ILE A 77 9.16 7.58 5.43
N LEU A 78 10.11 8.51 5.44
CA LEU A 78 11.26 8.51 4.53
C LEU A 78 12.26 7.44 4.96
N LYS A 79 12.55 6.50 4.06
CA LYS A 79 13.35 5.29 4.33
C LYS A 79 14.38 5.06 3.25
N ASN A 80 15.36 4.19 3.49
CA ASN A 80 16.32 3.80 2.46
C ASN A 80 15.66 2.85 1.46
N ASN A 81 16.21 2.72 0.26
CA ASN A 81 15.62 1.87 -0.78
C ASN A 81 15.54 0.39 -0.40
N GLU A 82 16.47 -0.09 0.42
CA GLU A 82 16.55 -1.48 0.89
C GLU A 82 15.36 -1.87 1.78
N ASP A 83 14.72 -0.87 2.41
CA ASP A 83 13.49 -1.03 3.19
C ASP A 83 12.26 -1.32 2.30
N PHE A 84 12.42 -1.32 0.98
CA PHE A 84 11.38 -1.63 0.02
C PHE A 84 11.75 -2.87 -0.80
N GLU A 85 10.77 -3.75 -1.00
CA GLU A 85 10.96 -4.95 -1.81
C GLU A 85 10.97 -4.58 -3.31
N ILE A 86 11.89 -5.16 -4.07
CA ILE A 86 11.89 -5.09 -5.54
C ILE A 86 10.71 -5.90 -6.07
N ASN A 87 9.89 -5.33 -6.96
CA ASN A 87 8.67 -5.97 -7.45
C ASN A 87 8.62 -6.11 -8.97
N GLN A 88 9.20 -5.18 -9.72
CA GLN A 88 9.16 -5.20 -11.18
C GLN A 88 10.48 -4.69 -11.76
N THR A 89 10.69 -4.92 -13.06
CA THR A 89 11.75 -4.32 -13.84
C THR A 89 11.10 -3.47 -14.93
N ASP A 90 11.51 -2.22 -15.09
CA ASP A 90 10.96 -1.37 -16.13
C ASP A 90 11.54 -1.69 -17.53
N ALA A 91 11.02 -1.01 -18.56
CA ALA A 91 11.48 -1.19 -19.94
C ALA A 91 12.96 -0.82 -20.16
N LYS A 92 13.60 -0.09 -19.24
CA LYS A 92 15.02 0.29 -19.28
C LYS A 92 15.89 -0.69 -18.48
N GLY A 93 15.33 -1.79 -17.98
CA GLY A 93 16.05 -2.77 -17.16
C GLY A 93 16.22 -2.34 -15.69
N ILE A 94 15.65 -1.20 -15.28
CA ILE A 94 15.80 -0.68 -13.93
C ILE A 94 14.82 -1.38 -13.00
N LYS A 95 15.34 -1.92 -11.90
CA LYS A 95 14.52 -2.52 -10.84
C LYS A 95 13.68 -1.45 -10.17
N THR A 96 12.39 -1.75 -10.01
CA THR A 96 11.42 -0.89 -9.33
C THR A 96 10.97 -1.55 -8.04
N THR A 97 10.90 -0.76 -6.98
CA THR A 97 10.49 -1.21 -5.66
C THR A 97 9.01 -0.96 -5.41
N ARG A 98 8.38 -1.77 -4.55
CA ARG A 98 7.02 -1.54 -4.06
C ARG A 98 6.90 -0.13 -3.45
N PRO A 99 5.74 0.53 -3.55
CA PRO A 99 5.54 1.86 -2.96
C PRO A 99 5.45 1.81 -1.42
N SER A 100 5.05 0.68 -0.86
CA SER A 100 4.97 0.43 0.59
C SER A 100 6.25 -0.26 1.09
N CYS A 101 6.79 0.18 2.22
CA CYS A 101 7.96 -0.44 2.83
C CYS A 101 7.66 -1.86 3.36
N ARG A 102 8.71 -2.66 3.58
CA ARG A 102 8.63 -4.04 4.08
C ARG A 102 7.84 -4.16 5.38
N MET A 103 7.95 -3.17 6.27
CA MET A 103 7.21 -3.15 7.54
C MET A 103 5.69 -3.05 7.30
N CYS A 104 5.25 -2.07 6.51
CA CYS A 104 3.83 -1.95 6.15
C CYS A 104 3.32 -3.14 5.33
N ARG A 105 4.19 -3.80 4.54
CA ARG A 105 3.83 -5.02 3.82
C ARG A 105 3.52 -6.19 4.74
N LYS A 106 4.09 -6.26 5.95
CA LYS A 106 3.71 -7.29 6.92
C LYS A 106 2.23 -7.15 7.28
N ASP A 107 1.80 -5.93 7.57
CA ASP A 107 0.39 -5.64 7.90
C ASP A 107 -0.54 -5.87 6.70
N ILE A 108 -0.11 -5.50 5.48
CA ILE A 108 -0.89 -5.71 4.25
C ILE A 108 -1.02 -7.19 3.90
N ASN A 109 0.06 -7.97 4.03
CA ASN A 109 0.06 -9.39 3.71
C ASN A 109 -0.78 -10.19 4.71
N GLY A 110 -0.84 -9.74 5.97
CA GLY A 110 -1.61 -10.39 7.02
C GLY A 110 -1.19 -11.85 7.28
N THR A 111 -2.16 -12.64 7.68
CA THR A 111 -2.03 -14.07 7.96
C THR A 111 -1.88 -14.85 6.64
N PRO A 112 -0.80 -15.63 6.47
CA PRO A 112 -0.65 -16.48 5.29
C PRO A 112 -1.72 -17.58 5.26
N MET A 113 -1.97 -18.14 4.08
CA MET A 113 -2.85 -19.29 3.93
C MET A 113 -2.41 -20.46 4.84
N MET A 114 -3.38 -21.09 5.51
CA MET A 114 -3.14 -22.30 6.30
C MET A 114 -2.67 -23.45 5.40
N LYS A 115 -1.73 -24.28 5.88
CA LYS A 115 -1.17 -25.38 5.09
C LYS A 115 -2.21 -26.40 4.63
N ASP A 116 -3.19 -26.72 5.48
CA ASP A 116 -4.26 -27.66 5.13
C ASP A 116 -5.20 -27.07 4.08
N GLU A 117 -5.47 -25.77 4.16
CA GLU A 117 -6.24 -25.03 3.15
C GLU A 117 -5.48 -24.94 1.83
N GLU A 118 -4.16 -24.71 1.87
CA GLU A 118 -3.31 -24.74 0.69
C GLU A 118 -3.34 -26.12 0.02
N LYS A 119 -3.21 -27.20 0.80
CA LYS A 119 -3.30 -28.57 0.30
C LYS A 119 -4.68 -28.87 -0.31
N ARG A 120 -5.76 -28.42 0.34
CA ARG A 120 -7.14 -28.51 -0.17
C ARG A 120 -7.30 -27.77 -1.49
N MET A 121 -6.72 -26.58 -1.62
CA MET A 121 -6.80 -25.79 -2.85
C MET A 121 -6.02 -26.42 -4.01
N GLU A 122 -4.85 -27.01 -3.73
CA GLU A 122 -4.09 -27.74 -4.76
C GLU A 122 -4.83 -28.99 -5.25
N SER A 123 -5.59 -29.70 -4.40
CA SER A 123 -6.35 -30.89 -4.82
C SER A 123 -7.53 -30.57 -5.75
N ILE A 124 -8.05 -29.34 -5.73
CA ILE A 124 -9.14 -28.87 -6.60
C ILE A 124 -8.65 -27.90 -7.68
N LYS A 125 -7.35 -27.87 -7.94
CA LYS A 125 -6.74 -26.94 -8.90
C LYS A 125 -7.29 -27.17 -10.32
N PRO A 126 -7.78 -26.11 -11.01
CA PRO A 126 -8.15 -26.21 -12.41
C PRO A 126 -6.98 -26.69 -13.28
N ALA A 127 -7.24 -27.70 -14.11
CA ALA A 127 -6.20 -28.31 -14.95
C ALA A 127 -5.63 -27.30 -15.96
N LYS A 128 -4.34 -27.39 -16.26
CA LYS A 128 -3.71 -26.58 -17.31
C LYS A 128 -4.41 -26.82 -18.66
N ASN A 129 -4.59 -25.77 -19.45
CA ASN A 129 -5.31 -25.77 -20.73
C ASN A 129 -6.82 -26.07 -20.65
N SER A 130 -7.39 -26.28 -19.45
CA SER A 130 -8.84 -26.40 -19.29
C SER A 130 -9.55 -25.04 -19.40
N ILE A 131 -10.88 -25.06 -19.55
CA ILE A 131 -11.72 -23.87 -19.52
C ILE A 131 -12.08 -23.53 -18.06
N PHE A 132 -11.88 -22.27 -17.68
CA PHE A 132 -12.22 -21.75 -16.37
C PHE A 132 -13.05 -20.46 -16.47
N LYS A 133 -14.20 -20.41 -15.81
CA LYS A 133 -15.01 -19.20 -15.63
C LYS A 133 -14.74 -18.62 -14.25
N CYS A 134 -14.21 -17.39 -14.18
CA CYS A 134 -13.92 -16.75 -12.91
C CYS A 134 -15.21 -16.41 -12.14
N PRO A 135 -15.34 -16.73 -10.84
CA PRO A 135 -16.56 -16.48 -10.08
C PRO A 135 -16.82 -14.98 -9.79
N ILE A 136 -15.80 -14.12 -9.94
CA ILE A 136 -15.93 -12.67 -9.67
C ILE A 136 -16.28 -11.90 -10.95
N CYS A 137 -15.43 -11.98 -11.97
CA CYS A 137 -15.60 -11.19 -13.19
C CYS A 137 -16.30 -11.93 -14.31
N GLU A 138 -16.69 -13.19 -14.09
CA GLU A 138 -17.38 -14.06 -15.04
C GLU A 138 -16.68 -14.33 -16.38
N LYS A 139 -15.46 -13.82 -16.57
CA LYS A 139 -14.66 -14.08 -17.77
C LYS A 139 -14.28 -15.55 -17.85
N THR A 140 -14.47 -16.13 -19.03
CA THR A 140 -14.02 -17.47 -19.39
C THR A 140 -12.59 -17.40 -19.95
N SER A 141 -11.75 -18.36 -19.58
CA SER A 141 -10.32 -18.38 -19.94
C SER A 141 -9.78 -19.79 -20.10
N ILE A 142 -8.68 -19.92 -20.83
CA ILE A 142 -7.88 -21.14 -20.91
C ILE A 142 -6.78 -21.04 -19.84
N VAL A 143 -6.80 -21.96 -18.87
CA VAL A 143 -5.93 -21.94 -17.69
C VAL A 143 -4.46 -21.99 -18.09
N GLY A 144 -3.70 -20.96 -17.72
CA GLY A 144 -2.27 -20.83 -18.01
C GLY A 144 -1.93 -20.38 -19.43
N VAL A 145 -2.93 -20.03 -20.25
CA VAL A 145 -2.76 -19.51 -21.61
C VAL A 145 -3.30 -18.09 -21.71
N THR A 146 -4.60 -17.90 -21.43
CA THR A 146 -5.25 -16.59 -21.52
C THR A 146 -5.48 -15.94 -20.15
N ALA A 147 -5.35 -16.70 -19.06
CA ALA A 147 -5.35 -16.17 -17.70
C ALA A 147 -4.52 -17.07 -16.75
N ASN A 148 -3.83 -16.43 -15.82
CA ASN A 148 -3.26 -17.09 -14.65
C ASN A 148 -4.29 -17.12 -13.52
N LEU A 149 -4.34 -18.24 -12.80
CA LEU A 149 -5.21 -18.41 -11.64
C LEU A 149 -4.39 -18.41 -10.35
N VAL A 150 -5.02 -17.94 -9.28
CA VAL A 150 -4.41 -17.84 -7.95
C VAL A 150 -5.36 -18.35 -6.88
N LYS A 151 -4.78 -18.83 -5.78
CA LYS A 151 -5.50 -19.27 -4.58
C LYS A 151 -5.83 -18.03 -3.74
N ASP A 152 -7.07 -17.56 -3.79
CA ASP A 152 -7.51 -16.46 -2.92
C ASP A 152 -7.70 -16.95 -1.48
N HIS A 153 -7.39 -16.10 -0.51
CA HIS A 153 -7.59 -16.40 0.91
C HIS A 153 -7.89 -15.15 1.70
N ASN A 154 -8.40 -15.36 2.90
CA ASN A 154 -8.67 -14.29 3.84
C ASN A 154 -7.39 -13.98 4.65
N HIS A 155 -6.83 -12.78 4.47
CA HIS A 155 -5.60 -12.34 5.14
C HIS A 155 -5.74 -12.10 6.66
N VAL A 156 -6.92 -12.30 7.26
CA VAL A 156 -7.12 -12.26 8.72
C VAL A 156 -7.07 -13.69 9.28
N THR A 157 -7.84 -14.60 8.68
CA THR A 157 -8.05 -15.96 9.19
C THR A 157 -7.12 -17.01 8.60
N GLY A 158 -6.47 -16.73 7.47
CA GLY A 158 -5.66 -17.70 6.71
C GLY A 158 -6.47 -18.77 5.97
N LYS A 159 -7.81 -18.73 6.01
CA LYS A 159 -8.68 -19.68 5.30
C LYS A 159 -8.75 -19.36 3.81
N ALA A 160 -8.68 -20.38 2.96
CA ALA A 160 -8.80 -20.18 1.53
C ALA A 160 -10.25 -19.88 1.15
N ARG A 161 -10.42 -19.04 0.13
CA ARG A 161 -11.70 -18.77 -0.52
C ARG A 161 -11.82 -19.73 -1.71
N GLU A 162 -11.53 -19.24 -2.91
CA GLU A 162 -11.65 -20.00 -4.15
C GLU A 162 -10.45 -19.76 -5.08
N TRP A 163 -10.40 -20.50 -6.18
CA TRP A 163 -9.54 -20.17 -7.30
C TRP A 163 -10.18 -19.01 -8.07
N ILE A 164 -9.42 -17.94 -8.30
CA ILE A 164 -9.87 -16.79 -9.10
C ILE A 164 -8.76 -16.41 -10.09
N CYS A 165 -9.09 -15.59 -11.10
CA CYS A 165 -8.05 -15.07 -11.99
C CYS A 165 -7.19 -14.01 -11.27
N ASP A 166 -5.91 -13.94 -11.61
CA ASP A 166 -4.94 -13.01 -11.03
C ASP A 166 -5.41 -11.53 -11.10
N SER A 167 -6.13 -11.17 -12.16
CA SER A 167 -6.70 -9.83 -12.33
C SER A 167 -7.72 -9.50 -11.23
N CYS A 168 -8.62 -10.42 -10.89
CA CYS A 168 -9.59 -10.21 -9.82
C CYS A 168 -8.91 -10.17 -8.46
N ASN A 169 -7.96 -11.09 -8.21
CA ASN A 169 -7.19 -11.11 -6.96
C ASN A 169 -6.44 -9.79 -6.73
N THR A 170 -5.74 -9.30 -7.75
CA THR A 170 -5.07 -7.99 -7.69
C THR A 170 -6.07 -6.86 -7.49
N GLY A 171 -7.28 -6.96 -8.06
CA GLY A 171 -8.39 -6.04 -7.84
C GLY A 171 -8.84 -5.99 -6.39
N LEU A 172 -9.11 -7.14 -5.76
CA LEU A 172 -9.49 -7.24 -4.34
C LEU A 172 -8.42 -6.63 -3.44
N GLY A 173 -7.14 -6.93 -3.71
CA GLY A 173 -6.02 -6.35 -2.96
C GLY A 173 -5.91 -4.83 -3.04
N ARG A 174 -6.36 -4.19 -4.15
CA ARG A 174 -6.43 -2.71 -4.26
C ARG A 174 -7.48 -2.11 -3.33
N PHE A 175 -8.55 -2.85 -3.05
CA PHE A 175 -9.59 -2.50 -2.09
C PHE A 175 -9.33 -3.12 -0.70
N LYS A 176 -8.12 -3.62 -0.46
CA LYS A 176 -7.65 -4.18 0.82
C LYS A 176 -8.52 -5.34 1.34
N ASP A 177 -9.19 -6.06 0.43
CA ASP A 177 -10.16 -7.11 0.76
C ASP A 177 -11.27 -6.64 1.73
N ASP A 178 -11.55 -5.33 1.76
CA ASP A 178 -12.44 -4.69 2.71
C ASP A 178 -13.79 -4.38 2.06
N ILE A 179 -14.85 -4.93 2.66
CA ILE A 179 -16.23 -4.80 2.16
C ILE A 179 -16.70 -3.34 2.15
N GLU A 180 -16.33 -2.54 3.14
CA GLU A 180 -16.73 -1.14 3.25
C GLU A 180 -16.02 -0.27 2.20
N ILE A 181 -14.76 -0.59 1.85
CA ILE A 181 -14.08 0.05 0.71
C ILE A 181 -14.79 -0.31 -0.60
N LEU A 182 -15.17 -1.57 -0.80
CA LEU A 182 -15.88 -2.02 -2.01
C LEU A 182 -17.25 -1.33 -2.15
N LYS A 183 -18.02 -1.20 -1.06
CA LYS A 183 -19.28 -0.44 -1.05
C LYS A 183 -19.07 1.02 -1.46
N ARG A 184 -18.04 1.68 -0.93
CA ARG A 184 -17.69 3.05 -1.36
C ARG A 184 -17.35 3.15 -2.84
N ALA A 185 -16.75 2.10 -3.43
CA ALA A 185 -16.49 2.06 -4.86
C ALA A 185 -17.79 1.95 -5.67
N ILE A 186 -18.75 1.15 -5.22
CA ILE A 186 -20.10 1.07 -5.80
C ILE A 186 -20.80 2.41 -5.72
N ASP A 187 -20.81 3.05 -4.54
CA ASP A 187 -21.43 4.37 -4.34
C ASP A 187 -20.80 5.44 -5.22
N TYR A 188 -19.48 5.40 -5.40
CA TYR A 188 -18.77 6.31 -6.29
C TYR A 188 -19.22 6.15 -7.75
N LEU A 189 -19.36 4.93 -8.25
CA LEU A 189 -19.87 4.68 -9.61
C LEU A 189 -21.31 5.17 -9.73
N ASN A 190 -22.18 4.77 -8.80
CA ASN A 190 -23.59 5.17 -8.80
C ASN A 190 -23.78 6.69 -8.75
N LYS A 191 -22.87 7.44 -8.13
CA LYS A 191 -22.94 8.90 -8.07
C LYS A 191 -22.56 9.59 -9.38
N ASN A 192 -21.70 8.99 -10.20
CA ASN A 192 -21.14 9.65 -11.37
C ASN A 192 -21.67 9.08 -12.70
N ASP A 193 -22.19 7.86 -12.68
CA ASP A 193 -22.67 7.15 -13.87
C ASP A 193 -24.21 7.14 -13.97
N ASN A 194 -24.92 7.65 -12.95
CA ASN A 194 -26.37 7.89 -12.97
C ASN A 194 -26.70 9.38 -13.10
#